data_AF-A0A352UMD7-F1
#
_entry.id   AF-A0A352UMD7-F1
#
_cell.length_a   1.000
_cell.length_b   1.000
_cell.length_c   1.000
_cell.angle_alpha   90.00
_cell.angle_beta   90.00
_cell.angle_gamma   90.00
#
_symmetry.space_group_name_H-M   'P 1'
#
loop_
_entity.id
_entity.type
_entity.pdbx_description
1 polymer ?
#
loop_
_entity_poly.entity_id
_entity_poly.type
_entity_poly.pdbx_seq_one_letter_code
_entity_poly.pdbx_strand_id
1 'polypeptide(L)'
;MLELITGRAGTGKTARIMNEIRQAALRGDGNRVLIVPEQYSHEAERELCGTVGDAASLYAEVMSFTSLAQRVDETLGNDGKVLLDPGGRLLCMALALESVSSRLEIYASARRAPELQAALLKALDELKAANITPELLLKTAESCDGALAAKLSDMALLMGAYDIAAGARRIDPADR
;
A
#
# COMPACT_ATOMS: atom_id res chain seq x y z
N MET A 1 -12.44 0.00 -23.20
CA MET A 1 -13.34 -1.18 -23.10
C MET A 1 -12.76 -2.09 -22.04
N LEU A 2 -13.57 -2.65 -21.14
CA LEU A 2 -13.14 -3.59 -20.10
C LEU A 2 -13.43 -5.01 -20.55
N GLU A 3 -12.45 -5.91 -20.42
CA GLU A 3 -12.63 -7.35 -20.62
C GLU A 3 -12.34 -8.11 -19.33
N LEU A 4 -13.22 -9.07 -19.00
CA LEU A 4 -13.05 -9.94 -17.84
C LEU A 4 -12.64 -11.35 -18.29
N ILE A 5 -11.38 -11.72 -18.04
CA ILE A 5 -10.85 -13.04 -18.34
C ILE A 5 -10.93 -13.92 -17.09
N THR A 6 -11.87 -14.87 -17.07
CA THR A 6 -12.10 -15.76 -15.92
C THR A 6 -11.90 -17.24 -16.30
N GLY A 7 -11.65 -18.08 -15.31
CA GLY A 7 -11.43 -19.51 -15.50
C GLY A 7 -10.69 -20.16 -14.33
N ARG A 8 -10.80 -21.48 -14.21
CA ARG A 8 -10.14 -22.26 -13.15
C ARG A 8 -8.60 -22.12 -13.22
N ALA A 9 -7.90 -22.52 -12.16
CA ALA A 9 -6.44 -22.63 -12.22
C ALA A 9 -6.03 -23.55 -13.38
N GLY A 10 -4.97 -23.19 -14.11
CA GLY A 10 -4.48 -23.97 -15.26
C GLY A 10 -5.23 -23.79 -16.59
N THR A 11 -6.28 -22.95 -16.68
CA THR A 11 -7.02 -22.75 -17.94
C THR A 11 -6.33 -21.82 -18.96
N GLY A 12 -5.06 -21.47 -18.76
CA GLY A 12 -4.30 -20.65 -19.71
C GLY A 12 -4.55 -19.14 -19.69
N LYS A 13 -5.10 -18.59 -18.59
CA LYS A 13 -5.36 -17.13 -18.46
C LYS A 13 -4.10 -16.29 -18.68
N THR A 14 -3.01 -16.63 -18.00
CA THR A 14 -1.71 -15.95 -18.13
C THR A 14 -1.20 -16.04 -19.56
N ALA A 15 -1.18 -17.24 -20.14
CA ALA A 15 -0.75 -17.46 -21.52
C ALA A 15 -1.56 -16.65 -22.55
N ARG A 16 -2.88 -16.51 -22.32
CA ARG A 16 -3.74 -15.66 -23.15
C ARG A 16 -3.31 -14.20 -23.10
N ILE A 17 -3.10 -13.65 -21.91
CA ILE A 17 -2.67 -12.24 -21.71
C ILE A 17 -1.30 -12.00 -22.35
N MET A 18 -0.34 -12.90 -22.12
CA MET A 18 1.01 -12.79 -22.71
C MET A 18 0.98 -12.83 -24.23
N ASN A 19 0.16 -13.71 -24.83
CA ASN A 19 0.00 -13.75 -26.27
C ASN A 19 -0.67 -12.48 -26.82
N GLU A 20 -1.62 -11.88 -26.10
CA GLU A 20 -2.23 -10.61 -26.51
C GLU A 20 -1.18 -9.48 -26.57
N ILE A 21 -0.31 -9.40 -25.55
CA ILE A 21 0.81 -8.45 -25.53
C ILE A 21 1.76 -8.74 -26.70
N ARG A 22 2.09 -10.01 -26.96
CA ARG A 22 2.91 -10.41 -28.11
C ARG A 22 2.31 -9.94 -29.44
N GLN A 23 1.00 -10.16 -29.65
CA GLN A 23 0.34 -9.72 -30.87
C GLN A 23 0.33 -8.19 -31.01
N ALA A 24 0.19 -7.46 -29.91
CA ALA A 24 0.32 -6.01 -29.90
C ALA A 24 1.74 -5.56 -30.30
N ALA A 25 2.77 -6.16 -29.71
CA ALA A 25 4.17 -5.88 -30.07
C ALA A 25 4.46 -6.14 -31.56
N LEU A 26 3.94 -7.23 -32.12
CA LEU A 26 4.09 -7.55 -33.56
C LEU A 26 3.43 -6.53 -34.49
N ARG A 27 2.40 -5.82 -34.03
CA ARG A 27 1.75 -4.73 -34.79
C ARG A 27 2.41 -3.36 -34.57
N GLY A 28 3.39 -3.27 -33.68
CA GLY A 28 3.95 -1.99 -33.23
C GLY A 28 3.09 -1.25 -32.21
N ASP A 29 2.07 -1.91 -31.64
CA ASP A 29 1.15 -1.31 -30.67
C ASP A 29 1.72 -1.40 -29.24
N GLY A 30 2.54 -0.43 -28.84
CA GLY A 30 3.22 -0.38 -27.54
C GLY A 30 2.35 0.04 -26.34
N ASN A 31 3.03 0.53 -25.30
CA ASN A 31 2.45 1.01 -24.04
C ASN A 31 1.58 -0.04 -23.33
N ARG A 32 2.01 -1.31 -23.37
CA ARG A 32 1.35 -2.40 -22.65
C ARG A 32 1.91 -2.47 -21.24
N VAL A 33 1.04 -2.38 -20.23
CA VAL A 33 1.43 -2.54 -18.83
C VAL A 33 0.80 -3.82 -18.29
N LEU A 34 1.63 -4.76 -17.85
CA LEU A 34 1.22 -5.97 -17.18
C LEU A 34 1.37 -5.78 -15.67
N ILE A 35 0.26 -5.53 -14.98
CA ILE A 35 0.25 -5.38 -13.53
C ILE A 35 0.12 -6.75 -12.86
N VAL A 36 1.04 -7.07 -11.96
CA VAL A 36 1.09 -8.35 -11.23
C VAL A 36 1.40 -8.13 -9.75
N PRO A 37 1.12 -9.11 -8.87
CA PRO A 37 1.62 -9.07 -7.51
C PRO A 37 3.14 -8.92 -7.48
N GLU A 38 3.65 -8.18 -6.49
CA GLU A 38 5.08 -7.90 -6.35
C GLU A 38 5.92 -9.18 -6.29
N GLN A 39 5.40 -10.21 -5.62
CA GLN A 39 6.04 -11.52 -5.49
C GLN A 39 6.16 -12.29 -6.82
N TYR A 40 5.40 -11.91 -7.85
CA TYR A 40 5.40 -12.55 -9.15
C TYR A 40 6.07 -11.70 -10.25
N SER A 41 6.41 -10.45 -9.96
CA SER A 41 6.97 -9.47 -10.92
C SER A 41 8.12 -10.02 -11.77
N HIS A 42 9.16 -10.57 -11.12
CA HIS A 42 10.33 -11.12 -11.81
C HIS A 42 9.99 -12.32 -12.71
N GLU A 43 9.11 -13.21 -12.25
CA GLU A 43 8.74 -14.38 -13.06
C GLU A 43 7.84 -13.96 -14.23
N ALA A 44 6.92 -13.02 -14.03
CA ALA A 44 6.13 -12.43 -15.09
C ALA A 44 6.99 -11.75 -16.17
N GLU A 45 8.07 -11.07 -15.78
CA GLU A 45 9.03 -10.46 -16.72
C GLU A 45 9.77 -11.53 -17.54
N ARG A 46 10.22 -12.62 -16.90
CA ARG A 46 10.84 -13.75 -17.61
C ARG A 46 9.88 -14.41 -18.61
N GLU A 47 8.64 -14.65 -18.20
CA GLU A 47 7.60 -15.21 -19.07
C GLU A 47 7.27 -14.28 -20.24
N LEU A 48 7.19 -12.97 -19.99
CA LEU A 48 6.94 -11.96 -21.01
C LEU A 48 8.07 -11.94 -22.05
N CYS A 49 9.32 -11.88 -21.59
CA CYS A 49 10.49 -11.95 -22.46
C CYS A 49 10.55 -13.25 -23.26
N GLY A 50 10.24 -14.39 -22.63
CA GLY A 50 10.18 -15.69 -23.32
C GLY A 50 9.07 -15.78 -24.37
N THR A 51 7.95 -15.08 -24.17
CA THR A 51 6.79 -15.12 -25.08
C THR A 51 6.89 -14.10 -26.22
N VAL A 52 7.30 -12.87 -25.90
CA VAL A 52 7.35 -11.74 -26.84
C VAL A 52 8.69 -11.66 -27.57
N GLY A 53 9.78 -12.13 -26.94
CA GLY A 53 11.14 -12.05 -27.46
C GLY A 53 11.75 -10.65 -27.29
N ASP A 54 12.73 -10.31 -28.14
CA ASP A 54 13.54 -9.07 -28.04
C ASP A 54 12.72 -7.78 -28.06
N ALA A 55 11.50 -7.83 -28.59
CA ALA A 55 10.59 -6.69 -28.65
C ALA A 55 9.87 -6.41 -27.31
N ALA A 56 9.98 -7.28 -26.31
CA ALA A 56 9.26 -7.18 -25.04
C ALA A 56 9.46 -5.82 -24.37
N SER A 57 10.71 -5.41 -24.17
CA SER A 57 11.08 -4.17 -23.47
C SER A 57 10.68 -2.90 -24.21
N LEU A 58 10.45 -2.96 -25.52
CA LEU A 58 10.03 -1.81 -26.33
C LEU A 58 8.52 -1.57 -26.25
N TYR A 59 7.73 -2.64 -26.16
CA TYR A 59 6.28 -2.57 -26.31
C TYR A 59 5.51 -2.86 -25.01
N ALA A 60 6.16 -3.44 -24.01
CA ALA A 60 5.51 -3.86 -22.77
C ALA A 60 6.41 -3.70 -21.54
N GLU A 61 5.77 -3.51 -20.39
CA GLU A 61 6.41 -3.37 -19.09
C GLU A 61 5.63 -4.17 -18.04
N VAL A 62 6.35 -4.85 -17.15
CA VAL A 62 5.78 -5.55 -16.00
C VAL A 62 5.89 -4.65 -14.78
N MET A 63 4.78 -4.43 -14.07
CA MET A 63 4.75 -3.57 -12.89
C MET A 63 4.02 -4.25 -11.72
N SER A 64 4.45 -3.95 -10.50
CA SER A 64 3.61 -4.14 -9.30
C SER A 64 2.86 -2.85 -9.01
N PHE A 65 1.92 -2.88 -8.06
CA PHE A 65 1.33 -1.63 -7.57
C PHE A 65 2.38 -0.70 -6.96
N THR A 66 3.39 -1.26 -6.26
CA THR A 66 4.52 -0.51 -5.69
C THR A 66 5.33 0.22 -6.78
N SER A 67 5.73 -0.49 -7.85
CA SER A 67 6.52 0.13 -8.92
C SER A 67 5.69 1.07 -9.79
N LEU A 68 4.39 0.81 -9.95
CA LEU A 68 3.47 1.73 -10.62
C LEU A 68 3.34 3.06 -9.85
N ALA A 69 3.13 3.00 -8.53
CA ALA A 69 3.09 4.20 -7.69
C ALA A 69 4.41 4.99 -7.76
N GLN A 70 5.55 4.30 -7.71
CA GLN A 70 6.85 4.94 -7.87
C GLN A 70 7.01 5.63 -9.23
N ARG A 71 6.59 4.98 -10.33
CA ARG A 71 6.66 5.60 -11.66
C ARG A 71 5.78 6.84 -11.77
N VAL A 72 4.60 6.82 -11.14
CA VAL A 72 3.71 7.99 -11.08
C VAL A 72 4.39 9.12 -10.32
N ASP A 73 4.98 8.85 -9.16
CA ASP A 73 5.74 9.82 -8.36
C ASP A 73 6.94 10.39 -9.12
N GLU A 74 7.68 9.57 -9.87
CA GLU A 74 8.82 10.00 -10.69
C GLU A 74 8.38 10.88 -11.87
N THR A 75 7.19 10.62 -12.42
CA THR A 75 6.66 11.35 -13.58
C THR A 75 6.02 12.68 -13.18
N LEU A 76 5.25 12.69 -12.10
CA LEU A 76 4.49 13.86 -11.65
C LEU A 76 5.24 14.68 -10.59
N GLY A 77 6.30 14.11 -10.00
CA GLY A 77 6.98 14.65 -8.84
C GLY A 77 6.30 14.22 -7.54
N ASN A 78 7.11 14.02 -6.50
CA ASN A 78 6.66 13.67 -5.15
C ASN A 78 6.82 14.83 -4.14
N ASP A 79 6.71 16.08 -4.60
CA ASP A 79 6.90 17.30 -3.80
C ASP A 79 8.19 17.36 -2.94
N GLY A 80 9.20 16.54 -3.25
CA GLY A 80 10.41 16.38 -2.43
C GLY A 80 10.17 15.69 -1.07
N LYS A 81 9.05 14.98 -0.91
CA LYS A 81 8.74 14.24 0.31
C LYS A 81 9.63 13.00 0.44
N VAL A 82 10.02 12.69 1.68
CA VAL A 82 10.90 11.57 2.00
C VAL A 82 10.10 10.43 2.63
N LEU A 83 10.27 9.21 2.12
CA LEU A 83 9.66 8.02 2.70
C LEU A 83 10.20 7.78 4.12
N LEU A 84 9.30 7.48 5.05
CA LEU A 84 9.68 7.03 6.39
C LEU A 84 10.26 5.62 6.31
N ASP A 85 11.43 5.44 6.91
CA ASP A 85 11.98 4.13 7.18
C ASP A 85 11.32 3.52 8.44
N PRO A 86 11.48 2.20 8.71
CA PRO A 86 10.85 1.56 9.86
C PRO A 86 11.17 2.25 11.21
N GLY A 87 12.39 2.78 11.36
CA GLY A 87 12.80 3.51 12.57
C GLY A 87 12.08 4.85 12.71
N GLY A 88 11.95 5.61 11.63
CA GLY A 88 11.20 6.86 11.56
C GLY A 88 9.72 6.65 11.85
N ARG A 89 9.13 5.57 11.31
CA ARG A 89 7.74 5.20 11.63
C ARG A 89 7.55 4.91 13.13
N LEU A 90 8.47 4.16 13.73
CA LEU A 90 8.44 3.87 15.16
C LEU A 90 8.57 5.15 16.01
N LEU A 91 9.47 6.06 15.63
CA LEU A 91 9.61 7.35 16.30
C LEU A 91 8.33 8.21 16.18
N CYS A 92 7.70 8.25 15.01
CA CYS A 92 6.45 8.98 14.81
C CYS A 92 5.33 8.40 15.68
N MET A 93 5.22 7.07 15.78
CA MET A 93 4.26 6.41 16.66
C MET A 93 4.54 6.70 18.15
N ALA A 94 5.80 6.70 18.57
CA ALA A 94 6.19 7.05 19.93
C ALA A 94 5.81 8.52 20.27
N LEU A 95 6.05 9.45 19.34
CA LEU A 95 5.66 10.85 19.48
C LEU A 95 4.13 11.03 19.51
N ALA A 96 3.41 10.32 18.66
CA ALA A 96 1.95 10.30 18.66
C ALA A 96 1.42 9.83 20.03
N LEU A 97 1.90 8.69 20.52
CA LEU A 97 1.55 8.15 21.83
C LEU A 97 1.85 9.12 22.98
N GLU A 98 3.00 9.79 22.97
CA GLU A 98 3.32 10.81 23.98
C GLU A 98 2.30 11.95 23.94
N SER A 99 1.99 12.46 22.74
CA SER A 99 1.13 13.63 22.53
C SER A 99 -0.33 13.44 22.97
N VAL A 100 -0.87 12.22 22.82
CA VAL A 100 -2.27 11.92 23.16
C VAL A 100 -2.42 11.01 24.38
N SER A 101 -1.33 10.66 25.07
CA SER A 101 -1.31 9.67 26.17
C SER A 101 -2.40 9.87 27.24
N SER A 102 -2.67 11.11 27.64
CA SER A 102 -3.69 11.45 28.65
C SER A 102 -5.14 11.25 28.19
N ARG A 103 -5.36 11.07 26.88
CA ARG A 103 -6.67 10.88 26.25
C ARG A 103 -6.90 9.43 25.84
N LEU A 104 -5.90 8.57 25.96
CA LEU A 104 -6.00 7.15 25.60
C LEU A 104 -6.53 6.34 26.79
N GLU A 105 -7.51 5.49 26.54
CA GLU A 105 -8.11 4.62 27.55
C GLU A 105 -7.43 3.24 27.62
N ILE A 106 -7.03 2.69 26.46
CA ILE A 106 -6.51 1.34 26.30
C ILE A 106 -5.02 1.34 25.98
N TYR A 107 -4.58 2.18 25.04
CA TYR A 107 -3.23 2.11 24.46
C TYR A 107 -2.20 3.03 25.12
N ALA A 108 -2.54 3.72 26.20
CA ALA A 108 -1.62 4.62 26.93
C ALA A 108 -0.30 3.95 27.34
N SER A 109 -0.34 2.65 27.67
CA SER A 109 0.85 1.87 28.08
C SER A 109 1.84 1.62 26.93
N ALA A 110 1.39 1.67 25.67
CA ALA A 110 2.23 1.44 24.49
C ALA A 110 3.38 2.45 24.37
N ARG A 111 3.27 3.62 24.99
CA ARG A 111 4.34 4.62 25.06
C ARG A 111 5.67 4.06 25.57
N ARG A 112 5.63 3.02 26.42
CA ARG A 112 6.81 2.41 27.04
C ARG A 112 7.17 1.03 26.46
N ALA A 113 6.44 0.55 25.46
CA ALA A 113 6.55 -0.81 24.94
C ALA A 113 6.73 -0.79 23.41
N PRO A 114 7.97 -0.86 22.89
CA PRO A 114 8.25 -0.84 21.45
C PRO A 114 7.51 -1.92 20.66
N GLU A 115 7.28 -3.09 21.25
CA GLU A 115 6.54 -4.18 20.60
C GLU A 115 5.07 -3.82 20.39
N LEU A 116 4.48 -3.09 21.34
CA LEU A 116 3.11 -2.61 21.22
C LEU A 116 3.01 -1.44 20.23
N GLN A 117 4.04 -0.58 20.16
CA GLN A 117 4.14 0.45 19.12
C GLN A 117 4.21 -0.17 17.72
N ALA A 118 5.01 -1.23 17.56
CA ALA A 118 5.10 -1.98 16.32
C ALA A 118 3.76 -2.66 15.96
N ALA A 119 3.02 -3.18 16.95
CA ALA A 119 1.68 -3.72 16.73
C ALA A 119 0.67 -2.64 16.30
N LEU A 120 0.73 -1.44 16.90
CA LEU A 120 -0.10 -0.30 16.50
C LEU A 120 0.22 0.19 15.09
N LEU A 121 1.50 0.17 14.68
CA LEU A 121 1.89 0.47 13.30
C LEU A 121 1.32 -0.54 12.30
N LYS A 122 1.32 -1.84 12.64
CA LYS A 122 0.67 -2.86 11.78
C LYS A 122 -0.83 -2.63 11.66
N ALA A 123 -1.50 -2.28 12.77
CA ALA A 123 -2.91 -1.94 12.73
C ALA A 123 -3.16 -0.67 11.88
N LEU A 124 -2.29 0.33 11.98
CA LEU A 124 -2.34 1.52 11.13
C LEU A 124 -2.21 1.15 9.64
N ASP A 125 -1.27 0.26 9.29
CA ASP A 125 -1.10 -0.23 7.91
C ASP A 125 -2.39 -0.89 7.38
N GLU A 126 -3.03 -1.75 8.18
CA GLU A 126 -4.28 -2.41 7.80
C GLU A 126 -5.43 -1.40 7.62
N LEU A 127 -5.54 -0.41 8.49
CA LEU A 127 -6.57 0.63 8.40
C LEU A 127 -6.36 1.52 7.15
N LYS A 128 -5.12 1.93 6.88
CA LYS A 128 -4.78 2.72 5.68
C LYS A 128 -5.02 1.93 4.40
N ALA A 129 -4.60 0.66 4.33
CA ALA A 129 -4.85 -0.21 3.19
C ALA A 129 -6.36 -0.44 2.93
N ALA A 130 -7.17 -0.44 3.99
CA ALA A 130 -8.62 -0.52 3.91
C ALA A 130 -9.31 0.84 3.63
N ASN A 131 -8.55 1.92 3.41
CA ASN A 131 -9.06 3.29 3.25
C ASN A 131 -9.95 3.75 4.42
N ILE A 132 -9.62 3.33 5.65
CA ILE A 132 -10.36 3.73 6.86
C ILE A 132 -9.74 5.00 7.42
N THR A 133 -10.56 6.03 7.58
CA THR A 133 -10.13 7.32 8.15
C THR A 133 -10.35 7.36 9.67
N PRO A 134 -9.66 8.26 10.40
CA PRO A 134 -9.90 8.46 11.83
C PRO A 134 -11.37 8.77 12.16
N GLU A 135 -12.04 9.57 11.31
CA GLU A 135 -13.45 9.95 11.51
C GLU A 135 -14.39 8.76 11.35
N LEU A 136 -14.12 7.90 10.36
CA LEU A 136 -14.90 6.68 10.19
C LEU A 136 -14.72 5.72 11.38
N LEU A 137 -13.50 5.64 11.90
CA LEU A 137 -13.19 4.79 13.06
C LEU A 137 -13.87 5.29 14.33
N LEU A 138 -13.86 6.61 14.58
CA LEU A 138 -14.61 7.23 15.68
C LEU A 138 -16.12 6.97 15.57
N LYS A 139 -16.69 7.21 14.37
CA LYS A 139 -18.11 6.95 14.14
C LYS A 139 -18.47 5.47 14.35
N THR A 140 -17.57 4.57 13.99
CA THR A 140 -17.78 3.13 14.21
C THR A 140 -17.71 2.80 15.70
N ALA A 141 -16.83 3.45 16.45
CA ALA A 141 -16.73 3.29 17.90
C ALA A 141 -18.05 3.63 18.63
N GLU A 142 -18.79 4.66 18.17
CA GLU A 142 -20.11 5.03 18.72
C GLU A 142 -21.16 3.92 18.61
N SER A 143 -20.97 2.98 17.67
CA SER A 143 -21.87 1.84 17.44
C SER A 143 -21.39 0.53 18.09
N CYS A 144 -20.26 0.58 18.80
CA CYS A 144 -19.66 -0.57 19.48
C CYS A 144 -19.81 -0.44 21.00
N ASP A 145 -19.78 -1.57 21.70
CA ASP A 145 -19.84 -1.59 23.16
C ASP A 145 -18.49 -1.99 23.80
N GLY A 146 -18.25 -1.49 25.01
CA GLY A 146 -17.16 -1.89 25.88
C GLY A 146 -15.76 -1.65 25.31
N ALA A 147 -14.85 -2.60 25.53
CA ALA A 147 -13.43 -2.45 25.20
C ALA A 147 -13.15 -2.25 23.70
N LEU A 148 -14.06 -2.67 22.81
CA LEU A 148 -13.87 -2.45 21.38
C LEU A 148 -14.06 -0.97 21.02
N ALA A 149 -15.10 -0.31 21.54
CA ALA A 149 -15.33 1.12 21.33
C ALA A 149 -14.13 1.96 21.80
N ALA A 150 -13.59 1.66 22.97
CA ALA A 150 -12.41 2.33 23.52
C ALA A 150 -11.17 2.12 22.64
N LYS A 151 -10.91 0.89 22.16
CA LYS A 151 -9.80 0.60 21.24
C LYS A 151 -9.90 1.35 19.92
N LEU A 152 -11.09 1.40 19.32
CA LEU A 152 -11.32 2.12 18.06
C LEU A 152 -11.13 3.63 18.25
N SER A 153 -11.63 4.17 19.37
CA SER A 153 -11.47 5.59 19.72
C SER A 153 -10.00 5.96 19.92
N ASP A 154 -9.27 5.18 20.71
CA ASP A 154 -7.83 5.36 20.90
C ASP A 154 -7.07 5.29 19.57
N MET A 155 -7.40 4.30 18.73
CA MET A 155 -6.71 4.12 17.45
C MET A 155 -6.98 5.29 16.52
N ALA A 156 -8.19 5.87 16.51
CA ALA A 156 -8.49 7.05 15.72
C ALA A 156 -7.68 8.28 16.16
N LEU A 157 -7.54 8.47 17.49
CA LEU A 157 -6.69 9.52 18.04
C LEU A 157 -5.22 9.33 17.64
N LEU A 158 -4.74 8.07 17.68
CA LEU A 158 -3.38 7.73 17.30
C LEU A 158 -3.12 7.94 15.81
N MET A 159 -4.06 7.60 14.93
CA MET A 159 -3.95 7.85 13.48
C MET A 159 -3.73 9.34 13.20
N GLY A 160 -4.59 10.20 13.74
CA GLY A 160 -4.45 11.65 13.54
C GLY A 160 -3.15 12.21 14.14
N ALA A 161 -2.78 11.75 15.34
CA ALA A 161 -1.53 12.17 15.98
C ALA A 161 -0.29 11.66 15.23
N TYR A 162 -0.36 10.48 14.62
CA TYR A 162 0.70 9.90 13.81
C TYR A 162 0.96 10.74 12.56
N ASP A 163 -0.08 11.09 11.81
CA ASP A 163 0.06 11.88 10.58
C ASP A 163 0.63 13.28 10.88
N ILE A 164 0.25 13.88 12.03
CA ILE A 164 0.87 15.12 12.52
C ILE A 164 2.36 14.93 12.84
N ALA A 165 2.73 13.82 13.50
CA ALA A 165 4.11 13.52 13.87
C ALA A 165 4.99 13.21 12.65
N ALA A 166 4.46 12.53 11.64
CA ALA A 166 5.14 12.29 10.36
C ALA A 166 5.48 13.63 9.67
N GLY A 167 4.50 14.55 9.67
CA GLY A 167 4.62 15.91 9.18
C GLY A 167 4.59 16.01 7.64
N ALA A 168 4.41 17.22 7.13
CA ALA A 168 4.10 17.46 5.70
C ALA A 168 5.23 17.10 4.71
N ARG A 169 6.47 16.89 5.17
CA ARG A 169 7.63 16.58 4.31
C ARG A 169 7.96 15.09 4.26
N ARG A 170 7.20 14.23 4.95
CA ARG A 170 7.42 12.80 4.97
C ARG A 170 6.18 12.05 4.50
N ILE A 171 6.39 10.86 3.96
CA ILE A 171 5.32 9.95 3.53
C ILE A 171 5.47 8.64 4.29
N ASP A 172 4.40 8.18 4.93
CA ASP A 172 4.35 6.80 5.39
C ASP A 172 4.23 5.88 4.17
N PRO A 173 5.02 4.78 4.07
CA PRO A 173 4.88 3.81 3.00
C PRO A 173 3.46 3.28 2.76
N ALA A 174 2.59 3.28 3.78
CA ALA A 174 1.18 2.88 3.69
C ALA A 174 0.26 3.96 3.11
N ASP A 175 0.72 5.21 2.95
CA ASP A 175 0.00 6.30 2.28
C ASP A 175 0.25 6.35 0.76
N ARG A 176 1.04 5.39 0.25
CA ARG A 176 1.41 5.28 -1.17
C ARG A 176 0.49 4.39 -1.96
#